data_AF-A0A355AS58-F1
#
_entry.id   AF-A0A355AS58-F1
#
_cell.length_a   1.000
_cell.length_b   1.000
_cell.length_c   1.000
_cell.angle_alpha   90.00
_cell.angle_beta   90.00
_cell.angle_gamma   90.00
#
_symmetry.space_group_name_H-M   'P 1'
#
loop_
_entity.id
_entity.type
_entity.pdbx_description
1 polymer ?
#
loop_
_entity_poly.entity_id
_entity_poly.type
_entity_poly.pdbx_seq_one_letter_code
_entity_poly.pdbx_strand_id
1 'polypeptide(L)'
;PVGNLSLEDATEAFTEQAQALASGGVDVLWLETLSSKEEMRAAGQGAATTGLPVVATMTFDTNGSTMMGVSPMELVGLYREMVPRLVAFGANCGIGAADLLGALLAMVKQLDERDILVAKSNCGIPAYVDGRIQYSGTPELMAEYARLSLNAGARIIGGCCGTTPDHLKAMRLALESHQKSDVPDIDTVVGELGPITEGTRARCLDMHDRPETGRVRKGRRRRDR
;
A
#
# COMPACT_ATOMS: atom_id res chain seq x y z
N PRO A 1 18.67 -1.65 4.14
CA PRO A 1 18.56 -0.54 5.12
C PRO A 1 19.64 -0.50 6.23
N VAL A 2 20.11 -1.65 6.74
CA VAL A 2 21.10 -1.72 7.86
C VAL A 2 22.34 -2.57 7.55
N GLY A 3 22.54 -2.91 6.27
CA GLY A 3 23.69 -3.67 5.78
C GLY A 3 24.69 -2.81 5.01
N ASN A 4 25.74 -3.44 4.48
CA ASN A 4 26.83 -2.77 3.76
C ASN A 4 26.51 -2.46 2.29
N LEU A 5 25.32 -2.84 1.80
CA LEU A 5 24.92 -2.59 0.42
C LEU A 5 24.73 -1.09 0.20
N SER A 6 25.47 -0.52 -0.74
CA SER A 6 25.34 0.89 -1.10
C SER A 6 24.06 1.14 -1.92
N LEU A 7 23.63 2.40 -1.99
CA LEU A 7 22.52 2.77 -2.86
C LEU A 7 22.84 2.49 -4.33
N GLU A 8 24.08 2.73 -4.75
CA GLU A 8 24.54 2.51 -6.12
C GLU A 8 24.45 1.03 -6.50
N ASP A 9 25.02 0.15 -5.68
CA ASP A 9 24.97 -1.31 -5.91
C ASP A 9 23.53 -1.83 -5.94
N ALA A 10 22.67 -1.32 -5.04
CA ALA A 10 21.26 -1.68 -5.03
C ALA A 10 20.55 -1.22 -6.31
N THR A 11 20.80 0.01 -6.77
CA THR A 11 20.23 0.55 -8.01
C THR A 11 20.71 -0.25 -9.22
N GLU A 12 21.99 -0.65 -9.28
CA GLU A 12 22.52 -1.50 -10.35
C GLU A 12 21.79 -2.86 -10.38
N ALA A 13 21.65 -3.51 -9.23
CA ALA A 13 20.94 -4.79 -9.12
C ALA A 13 19.46 -4.70 -9.53
N PHE A 14 18.76 -3.61 -9.18
CA PHE A 14 17.39 -3.38 -9.64
C PHE A 14 17.31 -3.02 -11.13
N THR A 15 18.31 -2.33 -11.66
CA THR A 15 18.39 -1.99 -13.09
C THR A 15 18.51 -3.24 -13.94
N GLU A 16 19.40 -4.17 -13.59
CA GLU A 16 19.57 -5.43 -14.31
C GLU A 16 18.26 -6.23 -14.37
N GLN A 17 17.58 -6.39 -13.22
CA GLN A 17 16.30 -7.09 -13.14
C GLN A 17 15.21 -6.39 -13.97
N ALA A 18 15.11 -5.07 -13.88
CA ALA A 18 14.10 -4.30 -14.62
C ALA A 18 14.31 -4.41 -16.14
N GLN A 19 15.54 -4.33 -16.62
CA GLN A 19 15.87 -4.45 -18.05
C GLN A 19 15.61 -5.86 -18.58
N ALA A 20 15.90 -6.90 -17.78
CA ALA A 20 15.57 -8.28 -18.14
C ALA A 20 14.06 -8.48 -18.27
N LEU A 21 13.27 -8.00 -17.31
CA LEU A 21 11.81 -8.05 -17.37
C LEU A 21 11.25 -7.27 -18.56
N ALA A 22 11.75 -6.05 -18.80
CA ALA A 22 11.33 -5.23 -19.93
C ALA A 22 11.65 -5.91 -21.28
N SER A 23 12.82 -6.54 -21.40
CA SER A 23 13.20 -7.32 -22.60
C SER A 23 12.31 -8.55 -22.79
N GLY A 24 11.80 -9.11 -21.69
CA GLY A 24 10.79 -10.16 -21.69
C GLY A 24 9.38 -9.69 -22.11
N GLY A 25 9.17 -8.38 -22.27
CA GLY A 25 7.93 -7.80 -22.80
C GLY A 25 6.83 -7.56 -21.76
N VAL A 26 7.18 -7.33 -20.48
CA VAL A 26 6.18 -6.97 -19.46
C VAL A 26 5.58 -5.58 -19.71
N ASP A 27 4.30 -5.41 -19.37
CA ASP A 27 3.59 -4.13 -19.53
C ASP A 27 3.86 -3.13 -18.38
N VAL A 28 4.26 -3.64 -17.21
CA VAL A 28 4.42 -2.86 -15.97
C VAL A 28 5.52 -3.47 -15.11
N LEU A 29 6.29 -2.61 -14.43
CA LEU A 29 7.21 -3.03 -13.38
C LEU A 29 6.53 -2.88 -12.02
N TRP A 30 6.56 -3.95 -11.22
CA TRP A 30 5.85 -4.01 -9.95
C TRP A 30 6.84 -4.19 -8.80
N LEU A 31 7.07 -3.10 -8.05
CA LEU A 31 7.93 -3.09 -6.88
C LEU A 31 7.10 -3.51 -5.66
N GLU A 32 7.23 -4.76 -5.24
CA GLU A 32 6.41 -5.35 -4.18
C GLU A 32 7.16 -5.55 -2.86
N THR A 33 6.47 -5.35 -1.73
CA THR A 33 6.97 -5.67 -0.37
C THR A 33 8.25 -4.91 0.00
N LEU A 34 8.38 -3.67 -0.45
CA LEU A 34 9.49 -2.82 -0.04
C LEU A 34 9.35 -2.47 1.45
N SER A 35 10.48 -2.36 2.16
CA SER A 35 10.49 -2.10 3.62
C SER A 35 11.19 -0.80 4.00
N SER A 36 12.03 -0.22 3.12
CA SER A 36 12.73 1.04 3.38
C SER A 36 12.64 2.06 2.25
N LYS A 37 12.88 3.33 2.59
CA LYS A 37 12.88 4.46 1.63
C LYS A 37 14.06 4.34 0.65
N GLU A 38 15.20 3.90 1.15
CA GLU A 38 16.43 3.70 0.37
C GLU A 38 16.22 2.60 -0.67
N GLU A 39 15.58 1.49 -0.27
CA GLU A 39 15.22 0.40 -1.17
C GLU A 39 14.22 0.86 -2.24
N MET A 40 13.18 1.61 -1.85
CA MET A 40 12.23 2.20 -2.80
C MET A 40 12.91 3.14 -3.79
N ARG A 41 13.85 3.97 -3.33
CA ARG A 41 14.62 4.87 -4.19
C ARG A 41 15.47 4.10 -5.17
N ALA A 42 16.19 3.06 -4.72
CA ALA A 42 17.01 2.23 -5.59
C ALA A 42 16.17 1.51 -6.66
N ALA A 43 15.08 0.87 -6.23
CA ALA A 43 14.18 0.15 -7.10
C ALA A 43 13.47 1.07 -8.11
N GLY A 44 13.02 2.25 -7.67
CA GLY A 44 12.43 3.27 -8.52
C GLY A 44 13.41 3.80 -9.57
N GLN A 45 14.66 4.06 -9.19
CA GLN A 45 15.72 4.48 -10.12
C GLN A 45 16.03 3.40 -11.14
N GLY A 46 16.19 2.15 -10.72
CA GLY A 46 16.45 1.04 -11.64
C GLY A 46 15.31 0.79 -12.62
N ALA A 47 14.06 0.78 -12.13
CA ALA A 47 12.87 0.62 -12.95
C ALA A 47 12.72 1.72 -14.01
N ALA A 48 13.05 2.97 -13.66
CA ALA A 48 12.92 4.12 -14.54
C ALA A 48 13.74 4.02 -15.84
N THR A 49 14.82 3.22 -15.84
CA THR A 49 15.69 3.02 -17.01
C THR A 49 14.98 2.36 -18.20
N THR A 50 13.89 1.64 -17.94
CA THR A 50 13.12 0.90 -18.95
C THR A 50 12.08 1.76 -19.67
N GLY A 51 11.68 2.89 -19.07
CA GLY A 51 10.57 3.70 -19.56
C GLY A 51 9.16 3.14 -19.26
N LEU A 52 9.05 1.96 -18.64
CA LEU A 52 7.75 1.34 -18.33
C LEU A 52 7.03 2.04 -17.16
N PRO A 53 5.68 1.92 -17.08
CA PRO A 53 4.92 2.28 -15.90
C PRO A 53 5.37 1.48 -14.68
N VAL A 54 5.32 2.10 -13.50
CA VAL A 54 5.72 1.46 -12.24
C VAL A 54 4.58 1.45 -11.23
N VAL A 55 4.37 0.29 -10.60
CA VAL A 55 3.54 0.14 -9.40
C VAL A 55 4.45 -0.10 -8.21
N ALA A 56 4.19 0.55 -7.07
CA ALA A 56 5.00 0.38 -5.87
C ALA A 56 4.16 0.10 -4.63
N THR A 57 4.51 -0.92 -3.87
CA THR A 57 3.83 -1.29 -2.63
C THR A 57 4.83 -1.56 -1.51
N MET A 58 4.41 -1.24 -0.29
CA MET A 58 5.17 -1.49 0.93
C MET A 58 4.33 -2.32 1.88
N THR A 59 5.02 -2.95 2.81
CA THR A 59 4.41 -3.76 3.87
C THR A 59 4.56 -3.06 5.22
N PHE A 60 3.56 -3.26 6.09
CA PHE A 60 3.53 -2.72 7.45
C PHE A 60 3.61 -3.85 8.48
N ASP A 61 4.19 -3.55 9.63
CA ASP A 61 4.30 -4.46 10.77
C ASP A 61 3.28 -4.13 11.87
N THR A 62 3.39 -4.80 13.02
CA THR A 62 2.50 -4.62 14.17
C THR A 62 2.51 -3.21 14.78
N ASN A 63 3.52 -2.39 14.47
CA ASN A 63 3.61 -1.00 14.88
C ASN A 63 2.80 -0.06 13.98
N GLY A 64 2.13 -0.59 12.95
CA GLY A 64 1.33 0.19 12.00
C GLY A 64 2.18 1.02 11.03
N SER A 65 3.49 0.74 10.96
CA SER A 65 4.46 1.40 10.08
C SER A 65 5.27 0.34 9.35
N THR A 66 6.07 0.74 8.36
CA THR A 66 7.01 -0.22 7.74
C THR A 66 8.01 -0.68 8.79
N MET A 67 8.72 -1.78 8.51
CA MET A 67 9.80 -2.28 9.40
C MET A 67 10.85 -1.20 9.73
N MET A 68 11.01 -0.22 8.83
CA MET A 68 11.94 0.91 9.00
C MET A 68 11.27 2.17 9.58
N GLY A 69 10.08 2.04 10.16
CA GLY A 69 9.40 3.10 10.91
C GLY A 69 8.70 4.16 10.06
N VAL A 70 8.37 3.86 8.80
CA VAL A 70 7.69 4.82 7.93
C VAL A 70 6.17 4.66 8.04
N SER A 71 5.46 5.73 8.38
CA SER A 71 4.01 5.66 8.52
C SER A 71 3.29 5.63 7.16
N PRO A 72 2.08 5.03 7.07
CA PRO A 72 1.30 4.99 5.83
C PRO A 72 1.06 6.38 5.22
N MET A 73 0.83 7.40 6.06
CA MET A 73 0.64 8.78 5.60
C MET A 73 1.88 9.35 4.90
N GLU A 74 3.06 9.12 5.45
CA GLU A 74 4.31 9.61 4.87
C GLU A 74 4.62 8.93 3.54
N LEU A 75 4.22 7.66 3.39
CA LEU A 75 4.52 6.87 2.19
C LEU A 75 3.92 7.44 0.91
N VAL A 76 2.74 8.06 0.96
CA VAL A 76 2.11 8.63 -0.24
C VAL A 76 3.02 9.67 -0.90
N GLY A 77 3.63 10.55 -0.10
CA GLY A 77 4.61 11.53 -0.61
C GLY A 77 5.89 10.87 -1.11
N LEU A 78 6.38 9.86 -0.39
CA LEU A 78 7.62 9.16 -0.73
C LEU A 78 7.51 8.39 -2.05
N TYR A 79 6.37 7.72 -2.32
CA TYR A 79 6.16 7.06 -3.61
C TYR A 79 6.28 8.04 -4.77
N ARG A 80 5.61 9.19 -4.67
CA ARG A 80 5.64 10.23 -5.72
C ARG A 80 7.04 10.82 -5.90
N GLU A 81 7.81 10.97 -4.82
CA GLU A 81 9.17 11.50 -4.87
C GLU A 81 10.18 10.49 -5.44
N MET A 82 10.09 9.23 -5.02
CA MET A 82 11.17 8.25 -5.19
C MET A 82 10.94 7.27 -6.34
N VAL A 83 9.72 7.19 -6.88
CA VAL A 83 9.38 6.24 -7.95
C VAL A 83 9.00 7.00 -9.23
N PRO A 84 9.94 7.17 -10.17
CA PRO A 84 9.61 7.73 -11.48
C PRO A 84 8.60 6.84 -12.23
N ARG A 85 7.74 7.45 -13.04
CA ARG A 85 6.69 6.77 -13.83
C ARG A 85 5.70 5.96 -12.98
N LEU A 86 5.54 6.33 -11.71
CA LEU A 86 4.54 5.75 -10.82
C LEU A 86 3.13 5.92 -11.39
N VAL A 87 2.40 4.81 -11.51
CA VAL A 87 1.00 4.80 -11.95
C VAL A 87 0.02 4.29 -10.91
N ALA A 88 0.50 3.50 -9.93
CA ALA A 88 -0.28 3.09 -8.78
C ALA A 88 0.64 2.82 -7.59
N PHE A 89 0.12 2.97 -6.39
CA PHE A 89 0.86 2.66 -5.17
C PHE A 89 -0.06 2.20 -4.05
N GLY A 90 0.49 1.59 -3.02
CA GLY A 90 -0.33 1.16 -1.90
C GLY A 90 0.39 0.24 -0.94
N ALA A 91 -0.34 -0.77 -0.50
CA ALA A 91 0.12 -1.69 0.51
C ALA A 91 -0.12 -3.15 0.10
N ASN A 92 0.81 -4.01 0.47
CA ASN A 92 0.67 -5.46 0.33
C ASN A 92 1.19 -6.19 1.56
N CYS A 93 0.83 -7.48 1.68
CA CYS A 93 1.30 -8.36 2.74
C CYS A 93 0.92 -7.84 4.14
N GLY A 94 1.87 -7.85 5.08
CA GLY A 94 1.69 -7.41 6.46
C GLY A 94 1.04 -8.48 7.34
N ILE A 95 0.12 -8.05 8.20
CA ILE A 95 -0.45 -8.88 9.25
C ILE A 95 -1.71 -9.58 8.75
N GLY A 96 -2.65 -8.81 8.20
CA GLY A 96 -3.95 -9.31 7.72
C GLY A 96 -4.81 -8.21 7.13
N ALA A 97 -6.04 -8.57 6.76
CA ALA A 97 -6.95 -7.70 6.02
C ALA A 97 -7.34 -6.43 6.78
N ALA A 98 -7.63 -6.55 8.08
CA ALA A 98 -8.01 -5.43 8.94
C ALA A 98 -6.88 -4.40 9.07
N ASP A 99 -5.65 -4.85 9.36
CA ASP A 99 -4.50 -3.96 9.50
C ASP A 99 -4.13 -3.26 8.18
N LEU A 100 -4.19 -3.99 7.06
CA LEU A 100 -3.95 -3.39 5.75
C LEU A 100 -4.97 -2.27 5.48
N LEU A 101 -6.26 -2.50 5.75
CA LEU A 101 -7.26 -1.45 5.59
C LEU A 101 -7.02 -0.26 6.51
N GLY A 102 -6.60 -0.47 7.77
CA GLY A 102 -6.20 0.62 8.66
C GLY A 102 -5.11 1.50 8.04
N ALA A 103 -4.08 0.87 7.45
CA ALA A 103 -3.04 1.60 6.74
C ALA A 103 -3.56 2.34 5.50
N LEU A 104 -4.45 1.72 4.71
CA LEU A 104 -5.05 2.37 3.53
C LEU A 104 -5.92 3.56 3.92
N LEU A 105 -6.73 3.47 4.98
CA LEU A 105 -7.53 4.59 5.47
C LEU A 105 -6.66 5.80 5.86
N ALA A 106 -5.45 5.55 6.40
CA ALA A 106 -4.48 6.60 6.65
C ALA A 106 -3.89 7.20 5.35
N MET A 107 -3.65 6.37 4.32
CA MET A 107 -3.16 6.82 3.00
C MET A 107 -4.22 7.63 2.23
N VAL A 108 -5.49 7.24 2.30
CA VAL A 108 -6.61 7.85 1.54
C VAL A 108 -6.72 9.35 1.78
N LYS A 109 -6.37 9.81 3.00
CA LYS A 109 -6.36 11.23 3.37
C LYS A 109 -5.32 12.08 2.62
N GLN A 110 -4.34 11.46 1.97
CA GLN A 110 -3.25 12.12 1.24
C GLN A 110 -3.36 11.95 -0.29
N LEU A 111 -4.41 11.26 -0.77
CA LEU A 111 -4.57 10.98 -2.18
C LEU A 111 -5.05 12.22 -2.95
N ASP A 112 -4.51 12.38 -4.15
CA ASP A 112 -5.01 13.28 -5.17
C ASP A 112 -5.95 12.52 -6.12
N GLU A 113 -6.80 13.23 -6.86
CA GLU A 113 -7.84 12.63 -7.74
C GLU A 113 -7.30 11.61 -8.77
N ARG A 114 -6.02 11.72 -9.14
CA ARG A 114 -5.38 10.87 -10.15
C ARG A 114 -4.69 9.64 -9.59
N ASP A 115 -4.58 9.53 -8.27
CA ASP A 115 -3.89 8.40 -7.67
C ASP A 115 -4.69 7.11 -7.79
N ILE A 116 -3.96 6.01 -7.94
CA ILE A 116 -4.52 4.66 -7.97
C ILE A 116 -3.97 3.91 -6.78
N LEU A 117 -4.85 3.64 -5.81
CA LEU A 117 -4.50 2.94 -4.58
C LEU A 117 -4.55 1.41 -4.77
N VAL A 118 -3.50 0.72 -4.30
CA VAL A 118 -3.33 -0.73 -4.33
C VAL A 118 -3.57 -1.33 -2.95
N ALA A 119 -4.40 -2.37 -2.88
CA ALA A 119 -4.72 -3.11 -1.67
C ALA A 119 -4.47 -4.61 -1.90
N LYS A 120 -3.43 -5.19 -1.28
CA LYS A 120 -3.06 -6.59 -1.49
C LYS A 120 -2.71 -7.34 -0.20
N SER A 121 -3.70 -7.54 0.67
CA SER A 121 -3.50 -8.12 2.01
C SER A 121 -3.12 -9.61 2.00
N ASN A 122 -2.49 -10.07 3.08
CA ASN A 122 -2.43 -11.50 3.41
C ASN A 122 -3.84 -12.06 3.65
N CYS A 123 -4.01 -13.35 3.38
CA CYS A 123 -5.27 -14.05 3.56
C CYS A 123 -5.49 -14.41 5.04
N GLY A 124 -5.71 -13.40 5.89
CA GLY A 124 -5.74 -13.57 7.34
C GLY A 124 -4.34 -13.62 7.97
N ILE A 125 -4.31 -13.94 9.26
CA ILE A 125 -3.09 -13.81 10.08
C ILE A 125 -2.23 -15.07 9.90
N PRO A 126 -0.93 -14.93 9.56
CA PRO A 126 -0.03 -16.08 9.49
C PRO A 126 0.19 -16.69 10.88
N ALA A 127 0.01 -18.00 10.99
CA ALA A 127 0.27 -18.77 12.20
C ALA A 127 1.13 -19.99 11.87
N TYR A 128 2.10 -20.32 12.72
CA TYR A 128 2.89 -21.54 12.57
C TYR A 128 2.15 -22.70 13.23
N VAL A 129 1.58 -23.58 12.42
CA VAL A 129 0.74 -24.71 12.85
C VAL A 129 1.21 -25.96 12.13
N ASP A 130 1.57 -27.00 12.90
CA ASP A 130 2.04 -28.30 12.40
C ASP A 130 3.25 -28.21 11.46
N GLY A 131 4.25 -27.41 11.85
CA GLY A 131 5.52 -27.33 11.11
C GLY A 131 5.47 -26.43 9.86
N ARG A 132 4.34 -25.77 9.58
CA ARG A 132 4.15 -24.90 8.41
C ARG A 132 3.37 -23.63 8.77
N ILE A 133 3.55 -22.58 7.96
CA ILE A 133 2.73 -21.37 8.06
C ILE A 133 1.35 -21.68 7.48
N GLN A 134 0.31 -21.43 8.25
CA GLN A 134 -1.09 -21.49 7.86
C GLN A 134 -1.69 -20.09 7.98
N TYR A 135 -2.67 -19.80 7.13
CA TYR A 135 -3.34 -18.52 7.03
C TYR A 135 -4.81 -18.70 7.39
N SER A 136 -5.31 -17.86 8.30
CA SER A 136 -6.66 -18.01 8.87
C SER A 136 -7.79 -17.47 7.99
N GLY A 137 -7.48 -16.79 6.90
CA GLY A 137 -8.46 -16.13 6.05
C GLY A 137 -9.29 -17.12 5.25
N THR A 138 -10.58 -16.84 5.16
CA THR A 138 -11.52 -17.61 4.33
C THR A 138 -11.88 -16.82 3.07
N PRO A 139 -12.45 -17.47 2.04
CA PRO A 139 -12.99 -16.75 0.87
C PRO A 139 -13.99 -15.65 1.24
N GLU A 140 -14.82 -15.88 2.26
CA GLU A 140 -15.82 -14.92 2.74
C GLU A 140 -15.16 -13.70 3.39
N LEU A 141 -14.14 -13.91 4.24
CA LEU A 141 -13.36 -12.81 4.82
C LEU A 141 -12.71 -11.96 3.74
N MET A 142 -12.11 -12.61 2.73
CA MET A 142 -11.46 -11.90 1.63
C MET A 142 -12.46 -11.17 0.74
N ALA A 143 -13.67 -11.71 0.55
CA ALA A 143 -14.76 -11.04 -0.14
C ALA A 143 -15.16 -9.73 0.56
N GLU A 144 -15.30 -9.75 1.89
CA GLU A 144 -15.62 -8.53 2.66
C GLU A 144 -14.46 -7.53 2.64
N TYR A 145 -13.22 -8.02 2.78
CA TYR A 145 -12.02 -7.21 2.59
C TYR A 145 -12.01 -6.48 1.23
N ALA A 146 -12.40 -7.15 0.15
CA ALA A 146 -12.43 -6.54 -1.18
C ALA A 146 -13.49 -5.43 -1.27
N ARG A 147 -14.68 -5.63 -0.67
CA ARG A 147 -15.74 -4.61 -0.61
C ARG A 147 -15.28 -3.37 0.15
N LEU A 148 -14.71 -3.58 1.33
CA LEU A 148 -14.20 -2.49 2.17
C LEU A 148 -13.00 -1.78 1.52
N SER A 149 -12.11 -2.51 0.83
CA SER A 149 -11.02 -1.92 0.04
C SER A 149 -11.55 -1.01 -1.08
N LEU A 150 -12.58 -1.45 -1.81
CA LEU A 150 -13.23 -0.64 -2.84
C LEU A 150 -13.85 0.64 -2.24
N ASN A 151 -14.54 0.51 -1.11
CA ASN A 151 -15.14 1.63 -0.38
C ASN A 151 -14.06 2.62 0.09
N ALA A 152 -12.94 2.13 0.62
CA ALA A 152 -11.79 2.94 1.00
C ALA A 152 -11.14 3.66 -0.19
N GLY A 153 -11.43 3.26 -1.43
CA GLY A 153 -10.93 3.93 -2.64
C GLY A 153 -9.80 3.17 -3.34
N ALA A 154 -9.48 1.95 -2.90
CA ALA A 154 -8.59 1.08 -3.65
C ALA A 154 -9.17 0.77 -5.04
N ARG A 155 -8.29 0.80 -6.04
CA ARG A 155 -8.65 0.53 -7.44
C ARG A 155 -7.99 -0.73 -7.98
N ILE A 156 -6.88 -1.15 -7.37
CA ILE A 156 -6.27 -2.45 -7.63
C ILE A 156 -6.35 -3.23 -6.33
N ILE A 157 -7.16 -4.29 -6.33
CA ILE A 157 -7.49 -5.09 -5.14
C ILE A 157 -7.11 -6.54 -5.44
N GLY A 158 -6.37 -7.16 -4.53
CA GLY A 158 -5.99 -8.57 -4.61
C GLY A 158 -5.55 -9.12 -3.27
N GLY A 159 -4.83 -10.24 -3.31
CA GLY A 159 -4.25 -10.86 -2.13
C GLY A 159 -2.75 -11.17 -2.28
N CYS A 160 -2.09 -11.33 -1.14
CA CYS A 160 -0.68 -11.68 -1.00
C CYS A 160 -0.57 -13.11 -0.44
N CYS A 161 0.19 -13.33 0.62
CA CYS A 161 0.47 -14.67 1.13
C CYS A 161 -0.82 -15.34 1.66
N GLY A 162 -0.94 -16.65 1.43
CA GLY A 162 -2.13 -17.44 1.78
C GLY A 162 -3.30 -17.35 0.79
N THR A 163 -3.28 -16.38 -0.14
CA THR A 163 -4.36 -16.23 -1.12
C THR A 163 -4.36 -17.37 -2.12
N THR A 164 -5.54 -17.90 -2.43
CA THR A 164 -5.75 -18.96 -3.42
C THR A 164 -6.74 -18.53 -4.50
N PRO A 165 -6.88 -19.27 -5.62
CA PRO A 165 -7.90 -18.99 -6.63
C PRO A 165 -9.34 -18.90 -6.08
N ASP A 166 -9.69 -19.67 -5.05
CA ASP A 166 -11.02 -19.61 -4.42
C ASP A 166 -11.25 -18.27 -3.73
N HIS A 167 -10.23 -17.74 -3.05
CA HIS A 167 -10.27 -16.38 -2.49
C HIS A 167 -10.42 -15.32 -3.58
N LEU A 168 -9.65 -15.43 -4.67
CA LEU A 168 -9.76 -14.50 -5.80
C LEU A 168 -11.15 -14.54 -6.43
N LYS A 169 -11.75 -15.72 -6.58
CA LYS A 169 -13.11 -15.89 -7.08
C LYS A 169 -14.13 -15.22 -6.17
N ALA A 170 -14.04 -15.42 -4.86
CA ALA A 170 -14.93 -14.78 -3.90
C ALA A 170 -14.79 -13.25 -3.91
N MET A 171 -13.56 -12.74 -3.93
CA MET A 171 -13.30 -11.30 -4.07
C MET A 171 -13.87 -10.73 -5.37
N ARG A 172 -13.71 -11.43 -6.49
CA ARG A 172 -14.26 -10.99 -7.78
C ARG A 172 -15.79 -10.87 -7.72
N LEU A 173 -16.48 -11.91 -7.23
CA LEU A 173 -17.93 -11.93 -7.11
C LEU A 173 -18.45 -10.82 -6.19
N ALA A 174 -17.75 -10.58 -5.08
CA ALA A 174 -18.07 -9.49 -4.15
C ALA A 174 -17.91 -8.12 -4.83
N LEU A 175 -16.83 -7.90 -5.58
CA LEU A 175 -16.59 -6.64 -6.31
C LEU A 175 -17.57 -6.40 -7.46
N GLU A 176 -18.05 -7.46 -8.14
CA GLU A 176 -19.05 -7.35 -9.21
C GLU A 176 -20.45 -7.02 -8.67
N SER A 177 -20.78 -7.50 -7.48
CA SER A 177 -22.10 -7.34 -6.87
C SER A 177 -22.20 -6.13 -5.94
N HIS A 178 -21.06 -5.57 -5.51
CA HIS A 178 -21.03 -4.44 -4.57
C HIS A 178 -21.13 -3.10 -5.28
N GLN A 179 -21.99 -2.22 -4.76
CA GLN A 179 -22.01 -0.82 -5.13
C GLN A 179 -21.15 -0.05 -4.13
N LYS A 180 -20.17 0.72 -4.64
CA LYS A 180 -19.28 1.51 -3.79
C LYS A 180 -20.11 2.40 -2.85
N SER A 181 -19.85 2.28 -1.56
CA SER A 181 -20.45 3.08 -0.51
C SER A 181 -19.44 4.07 0.08
N ASP A 182 -19.83 4.73 1.17
CA ASP A 182 -18.94 5.61 1.92
C ASP A 182 -17.69 4.89 2.41
N VAL A 183 -16.61 5.67 2.60
CA VAL A 183 -15.34 5.19 3.15
C VAL A 183 -15.60 4.64 4.56
N PRO A 184 -15.20 3.38 4.87
CA PRO A 184 -15.45 2.80 6.18
C PRO A 184 -14.60 3.49 7.25
N ASP A 185 -15.15 3.63 8.45
CA ASP A 185 -14.34 3.97 9.62
C ASP A 185 -13.61 2.72 10.17
N ILE A 186 -12.69 2.96 11.12
CA ILE A 186 -11.86 1.89 11.66
C ILE A 186 -12.66 0.87 12.47
N ASP A 187 -13.78 1.27 13.07
CA ASP A 187 -14.61 0.38 13.87
C ASP A 187 -15.44 -0.55 12.99
N THR A 188 -15.89 -0.07 11.83
CA THR A 188 -16.48 -0.89 10.76
C THR A 188 -15.49 -1.95 10.27
N VAL A 189 -14.24 -1.55 10.01
CA VAL A 189 -13.19 -2.49 9.59
C VAL A 189 -12.97 -3.57 10.66
N VAL A 190 -12.95 -3.19 11.94
CA VAL A 190 -12.76 -4.13 13.04
C VAL A 190 -13.95 -5.07 13.22
N GLY A 191 -15.18 -4.57 13.05
CA GLY A 191 -16.39 -5.37 13.13
C GLY A 191 -16.48 -6.45 12.05
N GLU A 192 -16.08 -6.12 10.83
CA GLU A 192 -16.22 -7.01 9.67
C GLU A 192 -15.01 -7.92 9.44
N LEU A 193 -13.78 -7.42 9.66
CA LEU A 193 -12.54 -8.15 9.34
C LEU A 193 -11.78 -8.66 10.56
N GLY A 194 -12.22 -8.31 11.76
CA GLY A 194 -11.56 -8.67 13.02
C GLY A 194 -10.59 -7.61 13.55
N PRO A 195 -9.92 -7.89 14.68
CA PRO A 195 -9.12 -6.90 15.39
C PRO A 195 -7.92 -6.43 14.56
N ILE A 196 -7.55 -5.16 14.77
CA ILE A 196 -6.30 -4.56 14.30
C ILE A 196 -5.28 -4.48 15.44
N THR A 197 -4.01 -4.31 15.11
CA THR A 197 -2.98 -4.05 16.13
C THR A 197 -3.12 -2.68 16.76
N GLU A 198 -2.55 -2.54 17.96
CA GLU A 198 -2.44 -1.25 18.65
C GLU A 198 -1.66 -0.23 17.79
N GLY A 199 -0.60 -0.67 17.10
CA GLY A 199 0.17 0.19 16.20
C GLY A 199 -0.67 0.73 15.04
N THR A 200 -1.41 -0.13 14.36
CA THR A 200 -2.35 0.30 13.31
C THR A 200 -3.38 1.29 13.87
N ARG A 201 -3.99 0.95 15.01
CA ARG A 201 -4.97 1.82 15.66
C ARG A 201 -4.38 3.20 16.00
N ALA A 202 -3.16 3.26 16.54
CA ALA A 202 -2.48 4.51 16.86
C ALA A 202 -2.28 5.39 15.62
N ARG A 203 -1.88 4.79 14.48
CA ARG A 203 -1.72 5.54 13.22
C ARG A 203 -3.05 6.02 12.63
N CYS A 204 -4.15 5.36 12.95
CA CYS A 204 -5.50 5.84 12.66
C CYS A 204 -5.98 6.91 13.67
N LEU A 205 -5.49 6.95 14.90
CA LEU A 205 -5.95 7.91 15.93
C LEU A 205 -5.14 9.21 15.98
N ASP A 206 -3.85 9.17 15.65
CA ASP A 206 -2.98 10.36 15.42
C ASP A 206 -3.54 11.31 14.34
N MET A 207 -4.64 10.91 13.71
CA MET A 207 -5.45 11.68 12.76
C MET A 207 -6.28 12.82 13.39
N HIS A 208 -6.51 12.86 14.71
CA HIS A 208 -7.34 13.91 15.35
C HIS A 208 -6.56 15.12 15.92
N ASP A 209 -5.24 15.01 16.12
CA ASP A 209 -4.46 16.03 16.86
C ASP A 209 -3.56 16.92 15.99
N ARG A 210 -3.67 16.88 14.66
CA ARG A 210 -2.98 17.86 13.80
C ARG A 210 -3.91 19.03 13.46
N PRO A 211 -3.66 20.26 13.95
CA PRO A 211 -4.46 21.41 13.58
C PRO A 211 -4.37 21.63 12.06
N GLU A 212 -5.51 21.89 11.43
CA GLU A 212 -5.58 22.31 10.03
C GLU A 212 -4.70 23.55 9.83
N THR A 213 -3.50 23.37 9.29
CA THR A 213 -2.69 24.51 8.86
C THR A 213 -3.35 25.08 7.61
N GLY A 214 -4.24 26.04 7.82
CA GLY A 214 -4.92 26.79 6.76
C GLY A 214 -3.94 27.31 5.72
N ARG A 215 -4.21 27.00 4.44
CA ARG A 215 -3.54 27.62 3.31
C ARG A 215 -3.78 29.13 3.33
N VAL A 216 -2.82 29.89 3.87
CA VAL A 216 -2.80 31.36 3.73
C VAL A 216 -2.48 31.71 2.27
N ARG A 217 -3.51 32.05 1.50
CA ARG A 217 -3.37 32.70 0.18
C ARG A 217 -2.64 34.03 0.38
N LYS A 218 -1.34 34.09 0.04
CA LYS A 218 -0.62 35.37 -0.09
C LYS A 218 -1.15 36.13 -1.32
N GLY A 219 -2.04 37.09 -1.08
CA GLY A 219 -2.46 38.07 -2.08
C GLY A 219 -1.29 38.97 -2.48
N ARG A 220 -0.91 38.94 -3.76
CA ARG A 220 0.02 39.89 -4.38
C ARG A 220 -0.66 41.26 -4.45
N ARG A 221 -0.26 42.21 -3.59
CA ARG A 221 -0.56 43.63 -3.79
C ARG A 221 0.37 44.18 -4.89
N ARG A 222 -0.20 44.56 -6.03
CA ARG A 222 0.43 45.44 -7.03
C ARG A 222 0.75 46.78 -6.36
N ARG A 223 1.97 47.27 -6.54
CA ARG A 223 2.33 48.68 -6.29
C ARG A 223 2.14 49.41 -7.61
N ASP A 224 1.21 50.35 -7.63
CA ASP A 224 1.09 51.31 -8.72
C ASP A 224 2.25 52.32 -8.63
N ARG A 225 2.79 52.66 -9.79
CA ARG A 225 3.63 53.84 -10.03
C ARG A 225 2.78 54.85 -10.79
#